data_AF-A0A0H5C966-F1
#
_entry.id   AF-A0A0H5C966-F1
#
_cell.length_a   1.000
_cell.length_b   1.000
_cell.length_c   1.000
_cell.angle_alpha   90.00
_cell.angle_beta   90.00
_cell.angle_gamma   90.00
#
_symmetry.space_group_name_H-M   'P 1'
#
loop_
_entity.id
_entity.type
_entity.pdbx_description
1 polymer ?
#
loop_
_entity_poly.entity_id
_entity_poly.type
_entity_poly.pdbx_seq_one_letter_code
_entity_poly.pdbx_strand_id
1 'polypeptide(L)'
;MKFTKTILQTYGTFVLELLPSIANVLVKGFQTTRFGCYLWVSGVVIREFGDEGIPQQTKQAVWEFAYQQVTSFLAVVKEVQPIDIPDLIDDFFRMMGDVIMFFVTQYVLSDILKPSFDASLVALELEKTEPVVSTLHFLIDLISWGFDTPPISILEEIPPEVKITVQNFISENGGILVNSLLQGLIFRFSQDAQIDAFDALGKTIRLAPNPDTAVMWLNGSLDALPQNTVSPQERNKLLTTMSTALNSKDYRRIRVSIKDFVTWYSRKNITPRFKA
;
A
#
# COMPACT_ATOMS: atom_id res chain seq x y z
N MET A 1 -23.13 -9.85 5.51
CA MET A 1 -23.02 -8.40 5.27
C MET A 1 -23.39 -7.92 3.85
N LYS A 2 -23.62 -8.80 2.86
CA LYS A 2 -23.97 -8.40 1.48
C LYS A 2 -25.22 -7.51 1.37
N PHE A 3 -26.29 -7.84 2.10
CA PHE A 3 -27.53 -7.05 2.11
C PHE A 3 -27.29 -5.60 2.58
N THR A 4 -26.57 -5.42 3.70
CA THR A 4 -26.21 -4.10 4.23
C THR A 4 -25.41 -3.29 3.22
N LYS A 5 -24.42 -3.92 2.57
CA LYS A 5 -23.66 -3.28 1.49
C LYS A 5 -24.58 -2.78 0.38
N THR A 6 -25.48 -3.64 -0.12
CA THR A 6 -26.41 -3.28 -1.20
C THR A 6 -27.30 -2.10 -0.80
N ILE A 7 -27.81 -2.07 0.43
CA ILE A 7 -28.60 -0.93 0.92
C ILE A 7 -27.78 0.36 0.88
N LEU A 8 -26.57 0.36 1.44
CA LEU A 8 -25.73 1.56 1.50
C LEU A 8 -25.43 2.11 0.11
N GLN A 9 -25.08 1.25 -0.85
CA GLN A 9 -24.78 1.67 -2.22
C GLN A 9 -26.02 2.10 -3.02
N THR A 10 -27.18 1.48 -2.75
CA THR A 10 -28.41 1.75 -3.51
C THR A 10 -29.09 3.03 -3.04
N TYR A 11 -29.09 3.25 -1.72
CA TYR A 11 -29.85 4.33 -1.10
C TYR A 11 -28.96 5.49 -0.61
N GLY A 12 -27.64 5.31 -0.48
CA GLY A 12 -26.69 6.38 -0.17
C GLY A 12 -27.17 7.30 0.95
N THR A 13 -27.36 8.59 0.64
CA THR A 13 -27.80 9.61 1.61
C THR A 13 -29.21 9.38 2.17
N PHE A 14 -30.07 8.61 1.51
CA PHE A 14 -31.41 8.29 2.03
C PHE A 14 -31.39 7.41 3.28
N VAL A 15 -30.25 6.78 3.62
CA VAL A 15 -30.10 5.97 4.84
C VAL A 15 -29.23 6.62 5.92
N LEU A 16 -29.01 7.94 5.84
CA LEU A 16 -28.20 8.70 6.83
C LEU A 16 -28.65 8.48 8.27
N GLU A 17 -29.96 8.43 8.53
CA GLU A 17 -30.50 8.21 9.89
C GLU A 17 -30.18 6.81 10.44
N LEU A 18 -29.95 5.83 9.57
CA LEU A 18 -29.57 4.47 9.95
C LEU A 18 -28.05 4.31 10.13
N LEU A 19 -27.26 5.26 9.62
CA LEU A 19 -25.80 5.18 9.59
C LEU A 19 -25.17 4.93 10.97
N PRO A 20 -25.58 5.61 12.07
CA PRO A 20 -25.02 5.35 13.40
C PRO A 20 -25.25 3.90 13.87
N SER A 21 -26.45 3.36 13.60
CA SER A 21 -26.79 1.99 13.97
C SER A 21 -25.98 0.98 13.16
N ILE A 22 -25.81 1.23 11.86
CA ILE A 22 -24.99 0.40 10.96
C ILE A 22 -23.52 0.42 11.40
N ALA A 23 -22.96 1.60 11.64
CA ALA A 23 -21.58 1.77 12.10
C ALA A 23 -21.31 0.99 13.39
N ASN A 24 -22.22 1.08 14.37
CA ASN A 24 -22.11 0.34 15.63
C ASN A 24 -22.12 -1.19 15.42
N VAL A 25 -22.95 -1.70 14.50
CA VAL A 25 -22.98 -3.13 14.16
C VAL A 25 -21.66 -3.56 13.49
N LEU A 26 -21.11 -2.73 12.61
CA LEU A 26 -19.85 -3.03 11.92
C LEU A 26 -18.67 -3.09 12.89
N VAL A 27 -18.56 -2.09 13.78
CA VAL A 27 -17.50 -2.03 14.79
C VAL A 27 -17.61 -3.21 15.77
N LYS A 28 -18.78 -3.38 16.41
CA LYS A 28 -18.95 -4.44 17.41
C LYS A 28 -18.84 -5.83 16.80
N GLY A 29 -19.39 -6.01 15.60
CA GLY A 29 -19.30 -7.26 14.85
C GLY A 29 -17.84 -7.62 14.56
N PHE A 30 -17.05 -6.66 14.08
CA PHE A 30 -15.63 -6.87 13.84
C PHE A 30 -14.85 -7.17 15.12
N GLN A 31 -15.02 -6.35 16.17
CA GLN A 31 -14.33 -6.54 17.45
C GLN A 31 -14.62 -7.90 18.09
N THR A 32 -15.84 -8.41 17.92
CA THR A 32 -16.26 -9.69 18.52
C THR A 32 -15.81 -10.90 17.71
N THR A 33 -15.91 -10.83 16.38
CA THR A 33 -15.77 -12.02 15.50
C THR A 33 -14.52 -12.01 14.63
N ARG A 34 -13.92 -10.84 14.41
CA ARG A 34 -12.78 -10.59 13.50
C ARG A 34 -13.06 -10.93 12.04
N PHE A 35 -14.32 -11.04 11.62
CA PHE A 35 -14.62 -11.35 10.22
C PHE A 35 -14.36 -10.16 9.29
N GLY A 36 -13.58 -10.37 8.23
CA GLY A 36 -13.20 -9.33 7.26
C GLY A 36 -14.40 -8.66 6.56
N CYS A 37 -15.52 -9.38 6.43
CA CYS A 37 -16.73 -8.82 5.83
C CYS A 37 -17.27 -7.56 6.54
N TYR A 38 -16.92 -7.33 7.80
CA TYR A 38 -17.23 -6.07 8.49
C TYR A 38 -16.37 -4.92 7.98
N LEU A 39 -15.07 -5.12 7.78
CA LEU A 39 -14.16 -4.13 7.18
C LEU A 39 -14.52 -3.85 5.71
N TRP A 40 -14.88 -4.89 4.96
CA TRP A 40 -15.35 -4.73 3.58
C TRP A 40 -16.58 -3.82 3.47
N VAL A 41 -17.53 -3.92 4.39
CA VAL A 41 -18.69 -3.01 4.43
C VAL A 41 -18.36 -1.67 5.07
N SER A 42 -17.38 -1.60 5.97
CA SER A 42 -16.83 -0.33 6.44
C SER A 42 -16.26 0.51 5.29
N GLY A 43 -15.56 -0.09 4.33
CA GLY A 43 -15.10 0.60 3.13
C GLY A 43 -16.24 1.23 2.32
N VAL A 44 -17.38 0.52 2.22
CA VAL A 44 -18.60 1.08 1.60
C VAL A 44 -19.10 2.30 2.36
N VAL A 45 -19.16 2.24 3.70
CA VAL A 45 -19.55 3.40 4.51
C VAL A 45 -18.60 4.58 4.27
N ILE A 46 -17.30 4.33 4.24
CA ILE A 46 -16.28 5.36 4.00
C ILE A 46 -16.49 6.03 2.63
N ARG A 47 -16.70 5.24 1.58
CA ARG A 47 -16.90 5.74 0.23
C ARG A 47 -18.19 6.53 0.07
N GLU A 48 -19.33 5.96 0.45
CA GLU A 48 -20.64 6.59 0.19
C GLU A 48 -20.88 7.84 1.06
N PHE A 49 -20.24 7.92 2.24
CA PHE A 49 -20.46 9.01 3.20
C PHE A 49 -19.22 9.89 3.46
N GLY A 50 -18.11 9.64 2.78
CA GLY A 50 -16.94 10.53 2.74
C GLY A 50 -16.96 11.53 1.58
N ASP A 51 -17.79 11.28 0.57
CA ASP A 51 -17.82 11.99 -0.71
C ASP A 51 -18.37 13.43 -0.63
N GLU A 52 -18.22 14.20 -1.70
CA GLU A 52 -18.77 15.55 -1.85
C GLU A 52 -20.30 15.59 -1.64
N GLY A 53 -20.80 16.69 -1.11
CA GLY A 53 -22.23 16.87 -0.81
C GLY A 53 -22.72 16.25 0.51
N ILE A 54 -21.90 15.44 1.19
CA ILE A 54 -22.20 14.93 2.53
C ILE A 54 -21.92 16.01 3.60
N PRO A 55 -22.82 16.22 4.59
CA PRO A 55 -22.60 17.21 5.64
C PRO A 55 -21.29 16.96 6.41
N GLN A 56 -20.55 18.03 6.71
CA GLN A 56 -19.23 17.94 7.36
C GLN A 56 -19.25 17.16 8.68
N GLN A 57 -20.31 17.31 9.48
CA GLN A 57 -20.49 16.54 10.72
C GLN A 57 -20.58 15.03 10.46
N THR A 58 -21.22 14.63 9.37
CA THR A 58 -21.31 13.21 8.98
C THR A 58 -19.93 12.72 8.54
N LYS A 59 -19.20 13.49 7.73
CA LYS A 59 -17.83 13.14 7.32
C LYS A 59 -16.91 12.95 8.52
N GLN A 60 -17.02 13.83 9.53
CA GLN A 60 -16.26 13.69 10.77
C GLN A 60 -16.60 12.39 11.50
N ALA A 61 -17.88 12.06 11.64
CA ALA A 61 -18.29 10.80 12.27
C ALA A 61 -17.84 9.56 11.47
N VAL A 62 -17.84 9.62 10.14
CA VAL A 62 -17.33 8.55 9.27
C VAL A 62 -15.82 8.39 9.42
N TRP A 63 -15.08 9.49 9.56
CA TRP A 63 -13.65 9.42 9.88
C TRP A 63 -13.39 8.77 11.24
N GLU A 64 -14.10 9.17 12.30
CA GLU A 64 -13.97 8.57 13.63
C GLU A 64 -14.26 7.06 13.60
N PHE A 65 -15.27 6.66 12.83
CA PHE A 65 -15.58 5.25 12.56
C PHE A 65 -14.46 4.52 11.81
N ALA A 66 -13.90 5.12 10.75
CA ALA A 66 -12.80 4.55 9.99
C ALA A 66 -11.57 4.36 10.88
N TYR A 67 -11.21 5.37 11.65
CA TYR A 67 -10.11 5.32 12.63
C TYR A 67 -10.31 4.16 13.62
N GLN A 68 -11.52 3.97 14.14
CA GLN A 68 -11.83 2.88 15.05
C GLN A 68 -11.69 1.49 14.40
N GLN A 69 -12.09 1.33 13.14
CA GLN A 69 -11.92 0.07 12.42
C GLN A 69 -10.45 -0.23 12.13
N VAL A 70 -9.67 0.78 11.74
CA VAL A 70 -8.23 0.63 11.51
C VAL A 70 -7.51 0.23 12.80
N THR A 71 -7.75 0.95 13.90
CA THR A 71 -7.14 0.61 15.20
C THR A 71 -7.55 -0.77 15.70
N SER A 72 -8.81 -1.18 15.50
CA SER A 72 -9.28 -2.52 15.85
C SER A 72 -8.56 -3.61 15.04
N PHE A 73 -8.34 -3.41 13.74
CA PHE A 73 -7.60 -4.36 12.92
C PHE A 73 -6.13 -4.44 13.33
N LEU A 74 -5.50 -3.29 13.57
CA LEU A 74 -4.10 -3.23 14.03
C LEU A 74 -3.90 -3.92 15.38
N ALA A 75 -4.92 -3.95 16.25
CA ALA A 75 -4.89 -4.74 17.47
C ALA A 75 -4.94 -6.25 17.17
N VAL A 76 -5.80 -6.69 16.24
CA VAL A 76 -5.89 -8.10 15.83
C VAL A 76 -4.58 -8.62 15.23
N VAL A 77 -3.92 -7.84 14.37
CA VAL A 77 -2.65 -8.25 13.73
C VAL A 77 -1.50 -8.41 14.74
N LYS A 78 -1.59 -7.78 15.92
CA LYS A 78 -0.62 -8.00 17.00
C LYS A 78 -0.83 -9.32 17.75
N GLU A 79 -2.02 -9.90 17.66
CA GLU A 79 -2.41 -11.10 18.40
C GLU A 79 -2.39 -12.37 17.55
N VAL A 80 -2.49 -12.24 16.23
CA VAL A 80 -2.64 -13.36 15.30
C VAL A 80 -1.55 -13.32 14.24
N GLN A 81 -1.07 -14.49 13.82
CA GLN A 81 -0.11 -14.56 12.72
C GLN A 81 -0.80 -14.17 11.40
N PRO A 82 -0.20 -13.27 10.60
CA PRO A 82 -0.78 -12.80 9.34
C PRO A 82 -1.19 -13.91 8.37
N ILE A 83 -0.41 -15.00 8.34
CA ILE A 83 -0.67 -16.16 7.48
C ILE A 83 -1.98 -16.89 7.81
N ASP A 84 -2.50 -16.73 9.04
CA ASP A 84 -3.75 -17.34 9.48
C ASP A 84 -4.99 -16.49 9.12
N ILE A 85 -4.79 -15.22 8.71
CA ILE A 85 -5.86 -14.25 8.45
C ILE A 85 -5.72 -13.51 7.09
N PRO A 86 -5.33 -14.18 5.98
CA PRO A 86 -5.04 -13.49 4.72
C PRO A 86 -6.27 -12.79 4.12
N ASP A 87 -7.47 -13.36 4.27
CA ASP A 87 -8.72 -12.76 3.78
C ASP A 87 -9.08 -11.49 4.55
N LEU A 88 -8.82 -11.49 5.86
CA LEU A 88 -9.03 -10.31 6.70
C LEU A 88 -8.05 -9.19 6.33
N ILE A 89 -6.81 -9.54 5.98
CA ILE A 89 -5.80 -8.60 5.49
C ILE A 89 -6.23 -8.01 4.13
N ASP A 90 -6.74 -8.83 3.20
CA ASP A 90 -7.30 -8.34 1.91
C ASP A 90 -8.45 -7.36 2.16
N ASP A 91 -9.45 -7.75 2.96
CA ASP A 91 -10.59 -6.88 3.30
C ASP A 91 -10.16 -5.57 3.99
N PHE A 92 -9.12 -5.62 4.83
CA PHE A 92 -8.55 -4.42 5.47
C PHE A 92 -7.91 -3.48 4.44
N PHE A 93 -7.02 -3.97 3.57
CA PHE A 93 -6.35 -3.09 2.61
C PHE A 93 -7.28 -2.57 1.51
N ARG A 94 -8.34 -3.31 1.17
CA ARG A 94 -9.44 -2.77 0.36
C ARG A 94 -10.15 -1.60 1.04
N MET A 95 -10.46 -1.73 2.34
CA MET A 95 -11.02 -0.63 3.13
C MET A 95 -10.05 0.56 3.21
N MET A 96 -8.75 0.31 3.37
CA MET A 96 -7.73 1.37 3.40
C MET A 96 -7.63 2.14 2.08
N GLY A 97 -7.92 1.51 0.93
CA GLY A 97 -8.07 2.21 -0.34
C GLY A 97 -9.18 3.28 -0.28
N ASP A 98 -10.35 2.93 0.27
CA ASP A 98 -11.44 3.89 0.49
C ASP A 98 -11.01 4.98 1.52
N VAL A 99 -10.24 4.64 2.58
CA VAL A 99 -9.72 5.63 3.53
C VAL A 99 -8.80 6.65 2.85
N ILE A 100 -7.84 6.19 2.03
CA ILE A 100 -6.95 7.09 1.30
C ILE A 100 -7.73 7.94 0.31
N MET A 101 -8.73 7.39 -0.37
CA MET A 101 -9.50 8.14 -1.36
C MET A 101 -10.28 9.31 -0.74
N PHE A 102 -10.92 9.10 0.43
CA PHE A 102 -11.86 10.08 1.00
C PHE A 102 -11.36 10.84 2.23
N PHE A 103 -10.35 10.31 2.93
CA PHE A 103 -9.86 10.85 4.21
C PHE A 103 -8.33 10.91 4.28
N VAL A 104 -7.65 11.13 3.14
CA VAL A 104 -6.17 11.17 3.09
C VAL A 104 -5.56 12.13 4.11
N THR A 105 -6.10 13.33 4.26
CA THR A 105 -5.52 14.35 5.15
C THR A 105 -5.58 13.89 6.59
N GLN A 106 -6.73 13.38 7.03
CA GLN A 106 -6.90 12.86 8.38
C GLN A 106 -6.03 11.64 8.62
N TYR A 107 -5.96 10.73 7.64
CA TYR A 107 -5.17 9.51 7.73
C TYR A 107 -3.66 9.78 7.81
N VAL A 108 -3.11 10.57 6.88
CA VAL A 108 -1.68 10.84 6.79
C VAL A 108 -1.17 11.62 8.00
N LEU A 109 -2.00 12.48 8.60
CA LEU A 109 -1.63 13.26 9.79
C LEU A 109 -1.90 12.53 11.12
N SER A 110 -2.46 11.33 11.07
CA SER A 110 -2.80 10.55 12.26
C SER A 110 -1.70 9.57 12.69
N ASP A 111 -1.81 9.11 13.93
CA ASP A 111 -0.89 8.13 14.53
C ASP A 111 -1.01 6.72 13.95
N ILE A 112 -2.06 6.43 13.17
CA ILE A 112 -2.28 5.14 12.53
C ILE A 112 -1.54 4.96 11.19
N LEU A 113 -0.90 6.01 10.64
CA LEU A 113 -0.13 5.94 9.40
C LEU A 113 1.00 4.89 9.49
N LYS A 114 1.88 5.02 10.48
CA LYS A 114 3.03 4.12 10.65
C LYS A 114 2.62 2.67 10.94
N PRO A 115 1.70 2.40 11.89
CA PRO A 115 1.21 1.03 12.13
C PRO A 115 0.55 0.38 10.91
N SER A 116 -0.21 1.14 10.11
CA SER A 116 -0.85 0.62 8.88
C SER A 116 0.19 0.31 7.81
N PHE A 117 1.22 1.14 7.68
CA PHE A 117 2.37 0.86 6.83
C PHE A 117 3.14 -0.39 7.30
N ASP A 118 3.37 -0.58 8.60
CA ASP A 118 4.04 -1.78 9.11
C ASP A 118 3.23 -3.05 8.84
N ALA A 119 1.91 -2.99 9.00
CA ALA A 119 1.02 -4.07 8.60
C ALA A 119 1.12 -4.37 7.08
N SER A 120 1.36 -3.35 6.25
CA SER A 120 1.52 -3.54 4.81
C SER A 120 2.80 -4.31 4.46
N LEU A 121 3.92 -4.01 5.14
CA LEU A 121 5.18 -4.73 4.95
C LEU A 121 5.03 -6.21 5.27
N VAL A 122 4.30 -6.53 6.33
CA VAL A 122 3.97 -7.89 6.74
C VAL A 122 3.05 -8.57 5.73
N ALA A 123 2.04 -7.87 5.20
CA ALA A 123 1.15 -8.41 4.19
C ALA A 123 1.85 -8.73 2.86
N LEU A 124 2.90 -7.99 2.49
CA LEU A 124 3.75 -8.28 1.33
C LEU A 124 4.60 -9.57 1.48
N GLU A 125 4.63 -10.18 2.67
CA GLU A 125 5.29 -11.47 2.88
C GLU A 125 4.36 -12.66 2.66
N LEU A 126 3.05 -12.43 2.50
CA LEU A 126 2.07 -13.49 2.26
C LEU A 126 2.26 -14.14 0.88
N GLU A 127 2.03 -15.45 0.81
CA GLU A 127 2.04 -16.20 -0.45
C GLU A 127 0.75 -16.01 -1.26
N LYS A 128 -0.35 -15.64 -0.59
CA LYS A 128 -1.65 -15.47 -1.23
C LYS A 128 -1.68 -14.17 -2.04
N THR A 129 -2.08 -14.25 -3.31
CA THR A 129 -2.03 -13.12 -4.27
C THR A 129 -2.99 -11.99 -3.89
N GLU A 130 -4.24 -12.30 -3.53
CA GLU A 130 -5.28 -11.28 -3.30
C GLU A 130 -4.91 -10.25 -2.23
N PRO A 131 -4.48 -10.63 -1.01
CA PRO A 131 -4.05 -9.65 -0.02
C PRO A 131 -2.84 -8.85 -0.50
N VAL A 132 -1.84 -9.48 -1.14
CA VAL A 132 -0.67 -8.77 -1.69
C VAL A 132 -1.09 -7.70 -2.69
N VAL A 133 -2.00 -8.01 -3.62
CA VAL A 133 -2.51 -7.04 -4.61
C VAL A 133 -3.22 -5.88 -3.93
N SER A 134 -4.11 -6.15 -2.97
CA SER A 134 -4.80 -5.07 -2.24
C SER A 134 -3.83 -4.18 -1.44
N THR A 135 -2.80 -4.78 -0.83
CA THR A 135 -1.74 -4.06 -0.13
C THR A 135 -0.91 -3.20 -1.08
N LEU A 136 -0.58 -3.72 -2.27
CA LEU A 136 0.15 -2.96 -3.29
C LEU A 136 -0.67 -1.76 -3.79
N HIS A 137 -1.96 -1.91 -4.03
CA HIS A 137 -2.83 -0.78 -4.38
C HIS A 137 -2.82 0.30 -3.30
N PHE A 138 -3.02 -0.09 -2.03
CA PHE A 138 -2.93 0.84 -0.90
C PHE A 138 -1.59 1.59 -0.86
N LEU A 139 -0.47 0.87 -1.01
CA LEU A 139 0.86 1.48 -1.02
C LEU A 139 1.03 2.43 -2.20
N ILE A 140 0.60 2.02 -3.40
CA ILE A 140 0.65 2.85 -4.60
C ILE A 140 -0.11 4.16 -4.38
N ASP A 141 -1.33 4.09 -3.84
CA ASP A 141 -2.15 5.25 -3.59
C ASP A 141 -1.51 6.17 -2.55
N LEU A 142 -1.05 5.62 -1.42
CA LEU A 142 -0.34 6.37 -0.37
C LEU A 142 0.89 7.11 -0.91
N ILE A 143 1.75 6.41 -1.65
CA ILE A 143 2.98 7.00 -2.21
C ILE A 143 2.61 8.06 -3.26
N SER A 144 1.51 7.88 -4.01
CA SER A 144 1.12 8.81 -5.06
C SER A 144 0.82 10.22 -4.53
N TRP A 145 0.37 10.34 -3.28
CA TRP A 145 0.17 11.63 -2.61
C TRP A 145 1.45 12.42 -2.29
N GLY A 146 2.63 11.81 -2.41
CA GLY A 146 3.90 12.52 -2.26
C GLY A 146 4.39 13.24 -3.52
N PHE A 147 3.71 13.06 -4.66
CA PHE A 147 4.07 13.71 -5.93
C PHE A 147 3.39 15.08 -6.10
N ASP A 148 3.53 15.70 -7.27
CA ASP A 148 2.93 17.00 -7.59
C ASP A 148 1.49 16.88 -8.11
N THR A 149 1.11 15.70 -8.62
CA THR A 149 -0.20 15.47 -9.25
C THR A 149 -1.07 14.63 -8.32
N PRO A 150 -2.29 15.09 -7.97
CA PRO A 150 -3.23 14.31 -7.19
C PRO A 150 -3.49 12.94 -7.82
N PRO A 151 -3.55 11.85 -7.04
CA PRO A 151 -3.90 10.53 -7.56
C PRO A 151 -5.39 10.39 -7.88
N ILE A 152 -6.21 11.38 -7.52
CA ILE A 152 -7.66 11.40 -7.72
C ILE A 152 -8.07 12.62 -8.53
N SER A 153 -9.00 12.43 -9.48
CA SER A 153 -9.41 13.50 -10.41
C SER A 153 -10.28 14.59 -9.78
N ILE A 154 -10.82 14.35 -8.59
CA ILE A 154 -11.68 15.31 -7.87
C ILE A 154 -10.89 16.45 -7.22
N LEU A 155 -9.59 16.26 -7.00
CA LEU A 155 -8.73 17.31 -6.45
C LEU A 155 -7.90 17.93 -7.56
N GLU A 156 -7.90 19.27 -7.58
CA GLU A 156 -7.05 20.04 -8.48
C GLU A 156 -5.60 20.10 -7.97
N GLU A 157 -5.41 20.18 -6.64
CA GLU A 157 -4.11 20.29 -5.99
C GLU A 157 -4.00 19.36 -4.77
N ILE A 158 -2.78 18.89 -4.50
CA ILE A 158 -2.50 18.09 -3.30
C ILE A 158 -2.35 19.04 -2.09
N PRO A 159 -3.04 18.78 -0.96
CA PRO A 159 -2.82 19.52 0.28
C PRO A 159 -1.33 19.52 0.66
N PRO A 160 -0.68 20.68 0.84
CA PRO A 160 0.76 20.75 1.09
C PRO A 160 1.21 19.92 2.30
N GLU A 161 0.43 19.93 3.38
CA GLU A 161 0.74 19.12 4.58
C GLU A 161 0.72 17.62 4.30
N VAL A 162 -0.17 17.13 3.44
CA VAL A 162 -0.23 15.72 3.05
C VAL A 162 1.01 15.35 2.26
N LYS A 163 1.34 16.16 1.24
CA LYS A 163 2.51 15.92 0.39
C LYS A 163 3.80 15.86 1.20
N ILE A 164 4.03 16.87 2.04
CA ILE A 164 5.24 16.96 2.87
C ILE A 164 5.31 15.78 3.84
N THR A 165 4.19 15.42 4.46
CA THR A 165 4.15 14.30 5.40
C THR A 165 4.45 12.97 4.70
N VAL A 166 3.86 12.71 3.53
CA VAL A 166 4.16 11.50 2.74
C VAL A 166 5.62 11.48 2.28
N GLN A 167 6.17 12.61 1.81
CA GLN A 167 7.58 12.69 1.40
C GLN A 167 8.53 12.39 2.56
N ASN A 168 8.30 12.98 3.74
CA ASN A 168 9.10 12.69 4.94
C ASN A 168 8.94 11.23 5.37
N PHE A 169 7.71 10.72 5.35
CA PHE A 169 7.43 9.33 5.71
C PHE A 169 8.16 8.34 4.79
N ILE A 170 8.17 8.59 3.48
CA ILE A 170 8.90 7.77 2.50
C ILE A 170 10.42 7.98 2.63
N SER A 171 10.89 9.17 2.98
CA SER A 171 12.31 9.41 3.29
C SER A 171 12.80 8.52 4.44
N GLU A 172 11.97 8.33 5.47
CA GLU A 172 12.32 7.52 6.65
C GLU A 172 12.16 6.02 6.41
N ASN A 173 11.14 5.60 5.65
CA ASN A 173 10.73 4.21 5.54
C ASN A 173 11.00 3.57 4.17
N GLY A 174 11.43 4.37 3.19
CA GLY A 174 11.58 3.98 1.79
C GLY A 174 12.57 2.84 1.59
N GLY A 175 13.67 2.79 2.35
CA GLY A 175 14.65 1.71 2.27
C GLY A 175 14.06 0.34 2.60
N ILE A 176 13.25 0.25 3.66
CA ILE A 176 12.60 -1.01 4.07
C ILE A 176 11.55 -1.43 3.03
N LEU A 177 10.79 -0.47 2.50
CA LEU A 177 9.81 -0.74 1.44
C LEU A 177 10.47 -1.22 0.15
N VAL A 178 11.54 -0.55 -0.31
CA VAL A 178 12.32 -0.94 -1.49
C VAL A 178 12.83 -2.38 -1.33
N ASN A 179 13.34 -2.72 -0.14
CA ASN A 179 13.76 -4.09 0.15
C ASN A 179 12.59 -5.08 0.07
N SER A 180 11.49 -4.81 0.78
CA SER A 180 10.32 -5.72 0.80
C SER A 180 9.78 -5.97 -0.61
N LEU A 181 9.61 -4.92 -1.41
CA LEU A 181 9.15 -5.01 -2.80
C LEU A 181 10.13 -5.77 -3.70
N LEU A 182 11.44 -5.52 -3.58
CA LEU A 182 12.45 -6.21 -4.39
C LEU A 182 12.50 -7.71 -4.05
N GLN A 183 12.49 -8.06 -2.76
CA GLN A 183 12.45 -9.45 -2.31
C GLN A 183 11.15 -10.14 -2.78
N GLY A 184 10.02 -9.45 -2.66
CA GLY A 184 8.72 -9.94 -3.15
C GLY A 184 8.74 -10.23 -4.65
N LEU A 185 9.18 -9.26 -5.46
CA LEU A 185 9.30 -9.40 -6.92
C LEU A 185 10.17 -10.57 -7.36
N ILE A 186 11.25 -10.84 -6.63
CA ILE A 186 12.21 -11.90 -6.98
C ILE A 186 11.68 -13.27 -6.55
N PHE A 187 11.16 -13.39 -5.33
CA PHE A 187 10.95 -14.69 -4.68
C PHE A 187 9.49 -15.11 -4.49
N ARG A 188 8.52 -14.17 -4.46
CA ARG A 188 7.16 -14.46 -3.97
C ARG A 188 6.03 -14.01 -4.88
N PHE A 189 6.09 -12.79 -5.42
CA PHE A 189 4.94 -12.18 -6.09
C PHE A 189 4.57 -12.91 -7.38
N SER A 190 3.29 -13.24 -7.48
CA SER A 190 2.67 -13.79 -8.69
C SER A 190 2.72 -12.78 -9.84
N GLN A 191 2.49 -13.24 -11.07
CA GLN A 191 2.50 -12.36 -12.25
C GLN A 191 1.48 -11.21 -12.13
N ASP A 192 0.33 -11.48 -11.51
CA ASP A 192 -0.73 -10.49 -11.30
C ASP A 192 -0.27 -9.35 -10.38
N ALA A 193 0.49 -9.67 -9.32
CA ALA A 193 1.02 -8.68 -8.38
C ALA A 193 2.29 -7.94 -8.88
N GLN A 194 3.02 -8.52 -9.85
CA GLN A 194 4.30 -7.95 -10.29
C GLN A 194 4.17 -6.57 -10.94
N ILE A 195 3.10 -6.32 -11.70
CA ILE A 195 2.89 -5.03 -12.37
C ILE A 195 2.80 -3.91 -11.33
N ASP A 196 1.97 -4.13 -10.31
CA ASP A 196 1.74 -3.17 -9.22
C ASP A 196 2.98 -3.04 -8.33
N ALA A 197 3.68 -4.14 -8.03
CA ALA A 197 4.92 -4.11 -7.27
C ALA A 197 6.03 -3.30 -7.97
N PHE A 198 6.15 -3.39 -9.30
CA PHE A 198 7.08 -2.54 -10.05
C PHE A 198 6.67 -1.07 -10.04
N ASP A 199 5.37 -0.74 -10.05
CA ASP A 199 4.89 0.63 -9.95
C ASP A 199 5.17 1.21 -8.55
N ALA A 200 4.81 0.48 -7.49
CA ALA A 200 5.10 0.84 -6.11
C ALA A 200 6.60 1.10 -5.92
N LEU A 201 7.45 0.16 -6.36
CA LEU A 201 8.91 0.28 -6.23
C LEU A 201 9.47 1.48 -6.99
N GLY A 202 8.99 1.70 -8.22
CA GLY A 202 9.38 2.84 -9.04
C GLY A 202 8.96 4.18 -8.41
N LYS A 203 7.75 4.26 -7.85
CA LYS A 203 7.25 5.44 -7.15
C LYS A 203 8.05 5.70 -5.87
N THR A 204 8.31 4.69 -5.04
CA THR A 204 9.14 4.84 -3.83
C THR A 204 10.53 5.38 -4.16
N ILE A 205 11.19 4.81 -5.18
CA ILE A 205 12.52 5.27 -5.62
C ILE A 205 12.49 6.74 -6.10
N ARG A 206 11.43 7.14 -6.81
CA ARG A 206 11.28 8.52 -7.32
C ARG A 206 10.97 9.53 -6.22
N LEU A 207 10.40 9.10 -5.08
CA LEU A 207 10.17 9.94 -3.91
C LEU A 207 11.35 9.97 -2.93
N ALA A 208 12.47 9.30 -3.25
CA ALA A 208 13.66 9.45 -2.43
C ALA A 208 14.07 10.94 -2.34
N PRO A 209 14.55 11.42 -1.18
CA PRO A 209 14.94 12.83 -1.00
C PRO A 209 15.96 13.32 -2.03
N ASN A 210 16.83 12.42 -2.49
CA ASN A 210 17.82 12.67 -3.53
C ASN A 210 18.20 11.35 -4.24
N PRO A 211 18.84 11.42 -5.42
CA PRO A 211 19.29 10.25 -6.16
C PRO A 211 20.19 9.30 -5.38
N ASP A 212 21.08 9.81 -4.52
CA ASP A 212 22.03 8.99 -3.76
C ASP A 212 21.31 8.14 -2.71
N THR A 213 20.31 8.69 -2.03
CA THR A 213 19.45 7.96 -1.10
C THR A 213 18.69 6.83 -1.81
N ALA A 214 18.14 7.09 -3.01
CA ALA A 214 17.49 6.05 -3.80
C ALA A 214 18.44 4.91 -4.18
N VAL A 215 19.66 5.24 -4.63
CA VAL A 215 20.70 4.26 -4.97
C VAL A 215 21.14 3.48 -3.72
N MET A 216 21.25 4.15 -2.56
CA MET A 216 21.58 3.53 -1.29
C MET A 216 20.51 2.51 -0.86
N TRP A 217 19.22 2.86 -0.94
CA TRP A 217 18.12 1.92 -0.64
C TRP A 217 18.17 0.68 -1.53
N LEU A 218 18.38 0.88 -2.83
CA LEU A 218 18.50 -0.23 -3.77
C LEU A 218 19.72 -1.10 -3.44
N ASN A 219 20.89 -0.49 -3.19
CA ASN A 219 22.10 -1.22 -2.84
C ASN A 219 21.93 -2.06 -1.55
N GLY A 220 21.32 -1.49 -0.51
CA GLY A 220 21.03 -2.22 0.73
C GLY A 220 20.07 -3.40 0.50
N SER A 221 19.12 -3.26 -0.43
CA SER A 221 18.23 -4.36 -0.81
C SER A 221 18.96 -5.49 -1.55
N LEU A 222 20.06 -5.19 -2.24
CA LEU A 222 20.92 -6.19 -2.86
C LEU A 222 21.79 -6.94 -1.83
N ASP A 223 22.01 -6.37 -0.64
CA ASP A 223 22.72 -7.04 0.45
C ASP A 223 21.88 -8.14 1.10
N ALA A 224 20.55 -8.01 1.02
CA ALA A 224 19.62 -9.04 1.49
C ALA A 224 19.49 -10.24 0.55
N LEU A 225 20.05 -10.18 -0.66
CA LEU A 225 20.09 -11.32 -1.57
C LEU A 225 21.13 -12.35 -1.10
N PRO A 226 20.92 -13.66 -1.34
CA PRO A 226 21.89 -14.69 -0.99
C PRO A 226 23.30 -14.38 -1.49
N GLN A 227 24.30 -14.59 -0.64
CA GLN A 227 25.70 -14.27 -0.95
C GLN A 227 26.17 -14.96 -2.24
N ASN A 228 27.05 -14.30 -2.99
CA ASN A 228 27.62 -14.79 -4.25
C ASN A 228 26.63 -15.00 -5.41
N THR A 229 25.35 -14.62 -5.27
CA THR A 229 24.37 -14.69 -6.38
C THR A 229 24.45 -13.49 -7.34
N VAL A 230 24.93 -12.35 -6.84
CA VAL A 230 25.20 -11.12 -7.61
C VAL A 230 26.68 -10.78 -7.51
N SER A 231 27.37 -10.72 -8.65
CA SER A 231 28.77 -10.29 -8.70
C SER A 231 28.91 -8.78 -8.47
N PRO A 232 30.08 -8.29 -8.04
CA PRO A 232 30.34 -6.85 -7.92
C PRO A 232 30.11 -6.09 -9.24
N GLN A 233 30.39 -6.71 -10.38
CA GLN A 233 30.18 -6.11 -11.70
C GLN A 233 28.68 -5.93 -12.02
N GLU A 234 27.86 -6.97 -11.79
CA GLU A 234 26.41 -6.92 -12.00
C GLU A 234 25.76 -5.87 -11.09
N ARG A 235 26.18 -5.83 -9.81
CA ARG A 235 25.74 -4.81 -8.84
C ARG A 235 26.12 -3.40 -9.32
N ASN A 236 27.38 -3.15 -9.63
CA ASN A 236 27.84 -1.83 -10.06
C ASN A 236 27.14 -1.37 -11.33
N LYS A 237 26.90 -2.28 -12.29
CA LYS A 237 26.16 -1.97 -13.52
C LYS A 237 24.75 -1.45 -13.20
N LEU A 238 24.01 -2.11 -12.30
CA LEU A 238 22.68 -1.64 -11.89
C LEU A 238 22.76 -0.28 -11.21
N LEU A 239 23.61 -0.13 -10.19
CA LEU A 239 23.69 1.10 -9.39
C LEU A 239 24.14 2.32 -10.21
N THR A 240 25.13 2.16 -11.10
CA THR A 240 25.55 3.25 -12.00
C THR A 240 24.44 3.62 -12.99
N THR A 241 23.73 2.64 -13.53
CA THR A 241 22.60 2.88 -14.44
C THR A 241 21.47 3.64 -13.73
N MET A 242 21.15 3.22 -12.51
CA MET A 242 20.14 3.85 -11.66
C MET A 242 20.53 5.27 -11.28
N SER A 243 21.77 5.50 -10.85
CA SER A 243 22.29 6.82 -10.54
C SER A 243 22.16 7.77 -11.73
N THR A 244 22.57 7.32 -12.93
CA THR A 244 22.43 8.14 -14.16
C THR A 244 20.97 8.43 -14.50
N ALA A 245 20.10 7.42 -14.40
CA ALA A 245 18.68 7.57 -14.71
C ALA A 245 17.95 8.51 -13.73
N LEU A 246 18.28 8.45 -12.44
CA LEU A 246 17.73 9.33 -11.41
C LEU A 246 18.16 10.78 -11.62
N ASN A 247 19.46 11.03 -11.86
CA ASN A 247 19.99 12.37 -12.10
C ASN A 247 19.41 13.01 -13.37
N SER A 248 19.16 12.21 -14.41
CA SER A 248 18.54 12.67 -15.66
C SER A 248 17.01 12.67 -15.66
N LYS A 249 16.39 12.25 -14.55
CA LYS A 249 14.93 12.04 -14.43
C LYS A 249 14.34 11.13 -15.52
N ASP A 250 15.13 10.17 -16.00
CA ASP A 250 14.70 9.15 -16.97
C ASP A 250 13.93 8.03 -16.25
N TYR A 251 12.66 8.31 -15.95
CA TYR A 251 11.78 7.39 -15.22
C TYR A 251 11.54 6.08 -15.97
N ARG A 252 11.59 6.11 -17.31
CA ARG A 252 11.48 4.89 -18.12
C ARG A 252 12.69 4.00 -17.87
N ARG A 253 13.90 4.56 -17.89
CA ARG A 253 15.14 3.80 -17.65
C ARG A 253 15.22 3.27 -16.23
N ILE A 254 14.71 3.99 -15.22
CA ILE A 254 14.57 3.48 -13.85
C ILE A 254 13.74 2.19 -13.84
N ARG A 255 12.51 2.23 -14.38
CA ARG A 255 11.60 1.09 -14.42
C ARG A 255 12.20 -0.10 -15.17
N VAL A 256 12.77 0.15 -16.34
CA VAL A 256 13.38 -0.90 -17.18
C VAL A 256 14.57 -1.54 -16.48
N SER A 257 15.46 -0.75 -15.85
CA SER A 257 16.67 -1.28 -15.20
C SER A 257 16.34 -2.22 -14.04
N ILE A 258 15.33 -1.88 -13.23
CA ILE A 258 14.88 -2.73 -12.12
C ILE A 258 14.24 -4.01 -12.66
N LYS A 259 13.33 -3.89 -13.64
CA LYS A 259 12.68 -5.05 -14.27
C LYS A 259 13.68 -6.01 -14.90
N ASP A 260 14.67 -5.47 -15.61
CA ASP A 260 15.74 -6.26 -16.23
C ASP A 260 16.58 -6.98 -15.17
N PHE A 261 16.91 -6.30 -14.07
CA PHE A 261 17.63 -6.91 -12.96
C PHE A 261 16.85 -8.06 -12.33
N VAL A 262 15.58 -7.84 -11.96
CA VAL A 262 14.72 -8.88 -11.37
C VAL A 262 14.61 -10.07 -12.32
N THR A 263 14.32 -9.82 -13.60
CA THR A 263 14.18 -10.86 -14.61
C THR A 263 15.47 -11.66 -14.79
N TRP A 264 16.60 -10.96 -14.87
CA TRP A 264 17.92 -11.59 -14.98
C TRP A 264 18.24 -12.44 -13.75
N TYR A 265 18.00 -11.91 -12.54
CA TYR A 265 18.29 -12.59 -11.29
C TYR A 265 17.45 -13.86 -11.16
N SER A 266 16.14 -13.77 -11.37
CA SER A 266 15.22 -14.91 -11.28
C SER A 266 15.58 -15.99 -12.30
N ARG A 267 15.96 -15.63 -13.54
CA ARG A 267 16.45 -16.59 -14.55
C ARG A 267 17.74 -17.28 -14.16
N LYS A 268 18.67 -16.57 -13.52
CA LYS A 268 19.99 -17.11 -13.12
C LYS A 268 19.89 -18.02 -11.90
N ASN A 269 19.05 -17.67 -10.93
CA ASN A 269 19.10 -18.25 -9.58
C ASN A 269 17.82 -19.00 -9.14
N ILE A 270 16.66 -18.76 -9.76
CA ILE A 270 15.35 -19.28 -9.29
C ILE A 270 14.72 -20.25 -10.29
N THR A 271 14.70 -19.90 -11.58
CA THR A 271 14.11 -20.80 -12.59
C THR A 271 14.96 -22.06 -12.72
N PRO A 272 14.38 -23.28 -12.58
CA PRO A 272 15.13 -24.51 -12.73
C PRO A 272 15.77 -24.57 -14.12
N ARG A 273 17.09 -24.68 -14.20
CA ARG A 273 17.72 -25.14 -15.43
C ARG A 273 17.25 -26.58 -15.63
N PHE A 274 16.41 -26.84 -16.61
CA PHE A 274 16.25 -28.18 -17.15
C PHE A 274 17.66 -28.71 -17.47
N LYS A 275 18.16 -29.64 -16.66
CA LYS A 275 19.29 -30.47 -17.04
C LYS A 275 18.77 -31.40 -18.13
N ALA A 276 19.13 -31.09 -19.37
CA ALA A 276 19.15 -32.08 -20.44
C ALA A 276 20.22 -33.14 -20.13
#